data_AF-A0A3P7JLB9-F1
#
_entry.id   AF-A0A3P7JLB9-F1
#
_cell.length_a   1.000
_cell.length_b   1.000
_cell.length_c   1.000
_cell.angle_alpha   90.00
_cell.angle_beta   90.00
_cell.angle_gamma   90.00
#
_symmetry.space_group_name_H-M   'P 1'
#
loop_
_entity.id
_entity.type
_entity.pdbx_description
1 polymer ?
#
loop_
_entity_poly.entity_id
_entity_poly.type
_entity_poly.pdbx_seq_one_letter_code
_entity_poly.pdbx_strand_id
1 'polypeptide(L)'
;MCAILQFDELTVPAVRVVRLQVDYPNASIPDVHGNHKWNSIMRNSVIASLRFVNKHWLICGNGPNAERLVSGNDCGKAQVTGEIVGDNYYRINVTFIAERDPIRNVKVEATSTVFAVCQIGLKGGIFQYTNALKALGKPSAMLSFDEAYFCYKGAVLADGDKCRLCASGSFFNTRSDTCEPCSRGYYQPQPGLNTCIRCPDELTTASKGAVNESYCIPVCPAGFFFDYASRICEPCSLRGYQPESGLDRCIPCPSSTVPLYLNSTRIEHCLEKCSPGWQRSLDGSRCEPCALGSFKSKEDSVCMLCPSGWTTLNKASKHLNDCSIKICYPGTFLNMSTLQCYPCDYGLYMDEYDGRICKLCPISTTTYQLGSNSITQCKSTNQCKSGAHGCHWLAACVDLPDDDHRPRYSCKCKPGYVGNGIQCTDACEGLCHNGATCLKTGRGEPHCVCEPGFTGRRCSSRI
;
A
#
# COMPACT_ATOMS: atom_id res chain seq x y z
N MET A 1 -22.65 2.94 25.17
CA MET A 1 -23.90 3.27 24.47
C MET A 1 -23.56 4.22 23.35
N CYS A 2 -23.50 3.69 22.12
CA CYS A 2 -23.20 4.48 20.92
C CYS A 2 -24.49 5.24 20.56
N ALA A 3 -24.48 6.56 20.71
CA ALA A 3 -25.58 7.39 20.23
C ALA A 3 -25.57 7.32 18.69
N ILE A 4 -26.53 6.59 18.14
CA ILE A 4 -26.88 6.66 16.74
C ILE A 4 -27.38 8.09 16.53
N LEU A 5 -26.51 8.96 16.02
CA LEU A 5 -26.91 10.24 15.46
C LEU A 5 -27.77 9.89 14.24
N GLN A 6 -29.08 9.97 14.45
CA GLN A 6 -30.09 9.99 13.42
C GLN A 6 -29.72 11.14 12.48
N PHE A 7 -29.09 10.82 11.34
CA PHE A 7 -29.01 11.76 10.23
C PHE A 7 -30.45 11.98 9.79
N ASP A 8 -31.04 13.10 10.23
CA ASP A 8 -32.33 13.55 9.74
C ASP A 8 -32.24 13.61 8.21
N GLU A 9 -32.95 12.69 7.55
CA GLU A 9 -33.14 12.75 6.12
C GLU A 9 -33.76 14.11 5.82
N LEU A 10 -33.05 14.98 5.09
CA LEU A 10 -33.63 16.24 4.63
C LEU A 10 -34.71 15.92 3.59
N THR A 11 -35.93 15.70 4.10
CA THR A 11 -37.12 15.53 3.30
C THR A 11 -37.78 16.89 3.09
N VAL A 12 -38.20 17.15 1.86
CA VAL A 12 -38.95 18.34 1.47
C VAL A 12 -40.29 17.92 0.86
N PRO A 13 -41.33 18.75 0.90
CA PRO A 13 -42.61 18.42 0.29
C PRO A 13 -42.46 18.22 -1.23
N ALA A 14 -43.07 17.16 -1.78
CA ALA A 14 -43.12 16.97 -3.22
C ALA A 14 -44.06 17.97 -3.88
N VAL A 15 -43.79 18.31 -5.14
CA VAL A 15 -44.69 19.13 -5.94
C VAL A 15 -45.85 18.27 -6.39
N ARG A 16 -47.03 18.52 -5.83
CA ARG A 16 -48.26 17.85 -6.24
C ARG A 16 -48.80 18.49 -7.52
N VAL A 17 -48.92 17.68 -8.55
CA VAL A 17 -49.49 18.04 -9.85
C VAL A 17 -50.84 17.35 -9.98
N VAL A 18 -51.87 18.15 -10.22
CA VAL A 18 -53.25 17.70 -10.39
C VAL A 18 -53.61 17.77 -11.87
N ARG A 19 -54.24 16.72 -12.38
CA ARG A 19 -54.83 16.64 -13.71
C ARG A 19 -56.34 16.46 -13.58
N LEU A 20 -57.09 17.44 -14.09
CA LEU A 20 -58.54 17.37 -14.23
C LEU A 20 -58.89 17.06 -15.68
N GLN A 21 -59.85 16.17 -15.87
CA GLN A 21 -60.46 15.88 -17.15
C GLN A 21 -61.94 16.22 -17.11
N VAL A 22 -62.39 17.03 -18.05
CA VAL A 22 -63.79 17.40 -18.23
C VAL A 22 -64.23 16.97 -19.62
N ASP A 23 -65.20 16.06 -19.65
CA ASP A 23 -65.74 15.50 -20.88
C ASP A 23 -67.03 16.19 -21.30
N TYR A 24 -67.17 16.44 -22.60
CA TYR A 24 -68.31 17.10 -23.25
C TYR A 24 -68.86 16.17 -24.34
N PRO A 25 -69.83 15.30 -24.00
CA PRO A 25 -70.30 14.23 -24.89
C PRO A 25 -71.27 14.69 -25.99
N ASN A 26 -71.68 15.96 -25.98
CA ASN A 26 -72.58 16.56 -26.97
C ASN A 26 -71.97 17.84 -27.57
N ALA A 27 -70.67 17.82 -27.85
CA ALA A 27 -69.93 18.94 -28.39
C ALA A 27 -70.13 19.07 -29.91
N SER A 28 -70.34 20.29 -30.39
CA SER A 28 -70.39 20.61 -31.81
C SER A 28 -68.97 20.74 -32.38
N ILE A 29 -68.44 19.61 -32.86
CA ILE A 29 -67.10 19.54 -33.47
C ILE A 29 -66.95 20.46 -34.70
N PRO A 30 -67.97 20.67 -35.57
CA PRO A 30 -67.90 21.65 -36.66
C PRO A 30 -67.68 23.09 -36.17
N ASP A 31 -68.33 23.50 -35.09
CA ASP A 31 -68.18 24.84 -34.52
C ASP A 31 -66.80 25.04 -33.86
N VAL A 32 -66.23 23.95 -33.32
CA VAL A 32 -64.88 23.90 -32.77
C VAL A 32 -63.83 24.03 -33.88
N HIS A 33 -63.93 23.23 -34.94
CA HIS A 33 -63.02 23.27 -36.09
C HIS A 33 -63.13 24.57 -36.91
N GLY A 34 -64.33 25.14 -37.01
CA GLY A 34 -64.58 26.38 -37.75
C GLY A 34 -63.91 27.62 -37.14
N ASN A 35 -63.38 27.52 -35.92
CA ASN A 35 -62.74 28.64 -35.23
C ASN A 35 -61.22 28.43 -35.06
N HIS A 36 -60.43 29.06 -35.91
CA HIS A 36 -58.95 29.01 -35.85
C HIS A 36 -58.34 29.48 -34.51
N LYS A 37 -59.10 30.20 -33.67
CA LYS A 37 -58.68 30.66 -32.34
C LYS A 37 -59.22 29.80 -31.20
N TRP A 38 -59.89 28.68 -31.48
CA TRP A 38 -60.54 27.82 -30.49
C TRP A 38 -59.64 27.47 -29.30
N ASN A 39 -58.41 27.02 -29.56
CA ASN A 39 -57.47 26.65 -28.49
C ASN A 39 -57.17 27.79 -27.52
N SER A 40 -57.05 29.03 -28.02
CA SER A 40 -56.84 30.21 -27.20
C SER A 40 -58.11 30.58 -26.41
N ILE A 41 -59.28 30.51 -27.06
CA ILE A 41 -60.59 30.80 -26.44
C ILE A 41 -60.87 29.82 -25.31
N MET A 42 -60.73 28.52 -25.59
CA MET A 42 -60.87 27.43 -24.62
C MET A 42 -59.92 27.64 -23.43
N ARG A 43 -58.62 27.82 -23.70
CA ARG A 43 -57.60 28.02 -22.66
C ARG A 43 -57.94 29.23 -21.78
N ASN A 44 -58.26 30.37 -22.37
CA ASN A 44 -58.58 31.60 -21.64
C ASN A 44 -59.85 31.43 -20.80
N SER A 45 -60.87 30.77 -21.33
CA SER A 45 -62.10 30.47 -20.59
C SER A 45 -61.82 29.56 -19.40
N VAL A 46 -61.12 28.45 -19.61
CA VAL A 46 -60.81 27.48 -18.55
C VAL A 46 -59.93 28.12 -17.47
N ILE A 47 -58.92 28.91 -17.85
CA ILE A 47 -58.09 29.65 -16.89
C ILE A 47 -58.93 30.67 -16.11
N ALA A 48 -59.86 31.39 -16.76
CA ALA A 48 -60.76 32.32 -16.09
C ALA A 48 -61.67 31.61 -15.06
N SER A 49 -62.20 30.45 -15.41
CA SER A 49 -62.97 29.59 -14.50
C SER A 49 -62.11 29.16 -13.31
N LEU A 50 -60.89 28.66 -13.55
CA LEU A 50 -59.98 28.26 -12.47
C LEU A 50 -59.59 29.44 -11.59
N ARG A 51 -59.34 30.63 -12.14
CA ARG A 51 -59.09 31.87 -11.37
C ARG A 51 -60.27 32.22 -10.47
N PHE A 52 -61.49 32.05 -10.94
CA PHE A 52 -62.69 32.31 -10.13
C PHE A 52 -62.80 31.34 -8.95
N VAL A 53 -62.50 30.05 -9.15
CA VAL A 53 -62.37 29.09 -8.04
C VAL A 53 -61.24 29.51 -7.12
N ASN A 54 -60.06 29.83 -7.68
CA ASN A 54 -58.85 30.14 -6.94
C ASN A 54 -58.99 31.37 -6.02
N LYS A 55 -59.85 32.32 -6.42
CA LYS A 55 -60.20 33.51 -5.61
C LYS A 55 -60.88 33.15 -4.28
N HIS A 56 -61.61 32.03 -4.24
CA HIS A 56 -62.36 31.60 -3.07
C HIS A 56 -61.70 30.41 -2.36
N TRP A 57 -61.09 29.51 -3.12
CA TRP A 57 -60.46 28.28 -2.68
C TRP A 57 -59.10 28.18 -3.34
N LEU A 58 -58.01 28.18 -2.56
CA LEU A 58 -56.65 28.23 -3.08
C LEU A 58 -56.20 26.91 -3.76
N ILE A 59 -56.84 26.56 -4.88
CA ILE A 59 -56.62 25.33 -5.66
C ILE A 59 -55.27 25.33 -6.40
N CYS A 60 -54.75 26.50 -6.80
CA CYS A 60 -53.49 26.64 -7.53
C CYS A 60 -52.53 27.57 -6.80
N GLY A 61 -51.24 27.22 -6.82
CA GLY A 61 -50.16 28.02 -6.23
C GLY A 61 -48.85 27.94 -7.02
N ASN A 62 -47.92 28.84 -6.73
CA ASN A 62 -46.58 28.80 -7.30
C ASN A 62 -45.73 27.95 -6.35
N GLY A 63 -45.23 26.80 -6.81
CA GLY A 63 -44.46 25.85 -6.00
C GLY A 63 -43.39 26.46 -5.07
N PRO A 64 -42.84 25.68 -4.14
CA PRO A 64 -42.25 26.13 -2.87
C PRO A 64 -41.13 27.20 -2.92
N ASN A 65 -40.56 27.51 -4.08
CA ASN A 65 -39.48 28.50 -4.28
C ASN A 65 -39.93 29.85 -4.86
N ALA A 66 -41.23 30.11 -5.02
CA ALA A 66 -41.68 31.44 -5.42
C ALA A 66 -41.63 32.38 -4.21
N GLU A 67 -40.60 33.25 -4.18
CA GLU A 67 -40.51 34.36 -3.25
C GLU A 67 -41.86 35.07 -3.15
N ARG A 68 -42.29 35.33 -1.91
CA ARG A 68 -43.57 35.92 -1.50
C ARG A 68 -43.80 37.36 -1.97
N LEU A 69 -43.11 37.81 -3.01
CA LEU A 69 -43.15 39.17 -3.50
C LEU A 69 -43.81 39.23 -4.87
N VAL A 70 -45.07 39.66 -4.81
CA VAL A 70 -45.82 40.38 -5.86
C VAL A 70 -46.54 39.53 -6.92
N SER A 71 -47.87 39.57 -6.78
CA SER A 71 -48.93 39.35 -7.80
C SER A 71 -49.47 37.92 -7.99
N GLY A 72 -50.57 37.65 -7.30
CA GLY A 72 -51.64 36.75 -7.74
C GLY A 72 -51.37 35.25 -7.60
N ASN A 73 -52.10 34.61 -6.67
CA ASN A 73 -52.42 33.18 -6.77
C ASN A 73 -53.24 32.97 -8.05
N ASP A 74 -52.54 32.82 -9.17
CA ASP A 74 -53.14 32.73 -10.47
C ASP A 74 -52.88 31.33 -11.03
N CYS A 75 -53.95 30.58 -11.26
CA CYS A 75 -53.91 29.35 -12.07
C CYS A 75 -53.42 29.60 -13.51
N GLY A 76 -52.90 30.78 -13.87
CA GLY A 76 -52.39 31.15 -15.18
C GLY A 76 -51.23 30.28 -15.71
N LYS A 77 -50.50 29.57 -14.83
CA LYS A 77 -49.53 28.54 -15.23
C LYS A 77 -50.16 27.17 -15.53
N ALA A 78 -51.47 27.02 -15.36
CA ALA A 78 -52.16 25.79 -15.72
C ALA A 78 -52.02 25.49 -17.22
N GLN A 79 -51.68 24.24 -17.52
CA GLN A 79 -51.69 23.73 -18.88
C GLN A 79 -53.09 23.25 -19.20
N VAL A 80 -53.73 23.89 -20.18
CA VAL A 80 -55.04 23.49 -20.70
C VAL A 80 -54.84 22.95 -22.10
N THR A 81 -55.34 21.73 -22.32
CA THR A 81 -55.34 21.06 -23.62
C THR A 81 -56.73 20.55 -23.91
N GLY A 82 -57.09 20.49 -25.18
CA GLY A 82 -58.36 19.92 -25.62
C GLY A 82 -58.12 18.88 -26.69
N GLU A 83 -58.89 17.80 -26.66
CA GLU A 83 -58.82 16.70 -27.62
C GLU A 83 -60.22 16.35 -28.13
N ILE A 84 -60.30 16.02 -29.41
CA ILE A 84 -61.52 15.51 -30.07
C ILE A 84 -61.45 13.99 -29.95
N VAL A 85 -62.38 13.40 -29.21
CA VAL A 85 -62.39 11.96 -28.93
C VAL A 85 -63.35 11.21 -29.88
N GLY A 86 -64.27 11.93 -30.53
CA GLY A 86 -65.19 11.40 -31.53
C GLY A 86 -66.07 12.49 -32.13
N ASP A 87 -67.06 12.10 -32.93
CA ASP A 87 -67.85 13.01 -33.78
C ASP A 87 -68.64 14.08 -33.01
N ASN A 88 -69.06 13.78 -31.78
CA ASN A 88 -69.77 14.71 -30.88
C ASN A 88 -69.12 14.78 -29.48
N TYR A 89 -67.86 14.38 -29.35
CA TYR A 89 -67.20 14.26 -28.04
C TYR A 89 -65.92 15.08 -28.00
N TYR A 90 -65.89 16.03 -27.07
CA TYR A 90 -64.70 16.83 -26.79
C TYR A 90 -64.26 16.66 -25.35
N ARG A 91 -62.96 16.60 -25.12
CA ARG A 91 -62.37 16.49 -23.78
C ARG A 91 -61.43 17.63 -23.52
N ILE A 92 -61.54 18.22 -22.33
CA ILE A 92 -60.61 19.22 -21.83
C ILE A 92 -59.79 18.61 -20.71
N ASN A 93 -58.47 18.65 -20.86
CA ASN A 93 -57.49 18.27 -19.86
C ASN A 93 -56.83 19.52 -19.28
N VAL A 94 -56.86 19.64 -17.96
CA VAL A 94 -56.28 20.75 -17.22
C VAL A 94 -55.25 20.21 -16.24
N THR A 95 -54.02 20.69 -16.32
CA THR A 95 -52.94 20.31 -15.40
C THR A 95 -52.42 21.54 -14.68
N PHE A 96 -52.38 21.50 -13.34
CA PHE A 96 -51.84 22.59 -12.52
C PHE A 96 -51.21 22.06 -11.23
N ILE A 97 -50.37 22.89 -10.60
CA ILE A 97 -49.72 22.59 -9.33
C ILE A 97 -50.67 23.01 -8.19
N ALA A 98 -50.94 22.08 -7.28
CA ALA A 98 -51.72 22.31 -6.07
C ALA A 98 -50.81 22.21 -4.84
N GLU A 99 -50.60 23.30 -4.11
CA GLU A 99 -49.63 23.32 -3.00
C GLU A 99 -50.06 22.52 -1.76
N ARG A 100 -51.38 22.40 -1.53
CA ARG A 100 -51.94 21.80 -0.31
C ARG A 100 -53.19 20.99 -0.64
N ASP A 101 -53.43 19.94 0.13
CA ASP A 101 -54.70 19.21 0.18
C ASP A 101 -54.82 18.64 1.60
N PRO A 102 -55.83 19.01 2.42
CA PRO A 102 -56.98 19.85 2.10
C PRO A 102 -56.64 21.33 1.89
N ILE A 103 -57.30 21.96 0.92
CA ILE A 103 -57.22 23.40 0.64
C ILE A 103 -58.16 24.19 1.54
N ARG A 104 -57.75 25.43 1.87
CA ARG A 104 -58.52 26.35 2.72
C ARG A 104 -59.29 27.36 1.87
N ASN A 105 -60.51 27.69 2.30
CA ASN A 105 -61.26 28.81 1.74
C ASN A 105 -60.67 30.15 2.23
N VAL A 106 -60.61 31.15 1.36
CA VAL A 106 -60.00 32.46 1.64
C VAL A 106 -60.84 33.30 2.63
N LYS A 107 -62.16 33.10 2.64
CA LYS A 107 -63.12 33.91 3.42
C LYS A 107 -63.72 33.18 4.61
N VAL A 108 -63.74 31.85 4.57
CA VAL A 108 -64.38 30.99 5.56
C VAL A 108 -63.33 30.03 6.10
N GLU A 109 -63.34 29.69 7.39
CA GLU A 109 -62.39 28.71 7.95
C GLU A 109 -62.70 27.25 7.55
N ALA A 110 -63.32 27.05 6.37
CA ALA A 110 -63.62 25.75 5.81
C ALA A 110 -62.40 25.19 5.06
N THR A 111 -62.21 23.88 5.17
CA THR A 111 -61.24 23.09 4.42
C THR A 111 -61.97 22.09 3.52
N SER A 112 -61.43 21.80 2.36
CA SER A 112 -62.00 20.83 1.41
C SER A 112 -60.91 20.29 0.50
N THR A 113 -61.16 19.20 -0.22
CA THR A 113 -60.16 18.66 -1.16
C THR A 113 -60.16 19.40 -2.48
N VAL A 114 -59.03 19.38 -3.20
CA VAL A 114 -58.96 19.99 -4.54
C VAL A 114 -60.01 19.37 -5.46
N PHE A 115 -60.17 18.05 -5.40
CA PHE A 115 -61.22 17.32 -6.13
C PHE A 115 -62.62 17.84 -5.80
N ALA A 116 -62.99 17.91 -4.51
CA ALA A 116 -64.33 18.31 -4.10
C ALA A 116 -64.66 19.74 -4.55
N VAL A 117 -63.72 20.67 -4.41
CA VAL A 117 -63.91 22.06 -4.85
C VAL A 117 -64.06 22.16 -6.37
N CYS A 118 -63.24 21.43 -7.14
CA CYS A 118 -63.35 21.41 -8.60
C CYS A 118 -64.67 20.79 -9.06
N GLN A 119 -65.12 19.73 -8.38
CA GLN A 119 -66.38 19.06 -8.66
C GLN A 119 -67.60 19.93 -8.31
N ILE A 120 -67.54 20.70 -7.23
CA ILE A 120 -68.56 21.72 -6.90
C ILE A 120 -68.56 22.83 -7.95
N GLY A 121 -67.37 23.29 -8.37
CA GLY A 121 -67.24 24.28 -9.45
C GLY A 121 -67.89 23.81 -10.76
N LEU A 122 -67.65 22.55 -11.15
CA LEU A 122 -68.28 21.93 -12.31
C LEU A 122 -69.81 21.93 -12.20
N LYS A 123 -70.36 21.49 -11.06
CA LYS A 123 -71.82 21.50 -10.80
C LYS A 123 -72.40 22.92 -10.77
N GLY A 124 -71.62 23.90 -10.32
CA GLY A 124 -71.97 25.31 -10.36
C GLY A 124 -71.86 25.96 -11.75
N GLY A 125 -71.57 25.18 -12.80
CA GLY A 125 -71.52 25.65 -14.19
C GLY A 125 -70.25 26.42 -14.53
N ILE A 126 -69.20 26.35 -13.72
CA ILE A 126 -68.02 27.21 -13.91
C ILE A 126 -67.27 26.94 -15.22
N PHE A 127 -67.26 25.69 -15.69
CA PHE A 127 -66.70 25.28 -16.99
C PHE A 127 -67.66 25.48 -18.16
N GLN A 128 -68.75 26.22 -17.93
CA GLN A 128 -69.70 26.70 -18.93
C GLN A 128 -70.04 28.19 -18.74
N TYR A 129 -69.44 28.84 -17.73
CA TYR A 129 -69.80 30.18 -17.26
C TYR A 129 -69.48 31.27 -18.28
N THR A 130 -68.42 31.08 -19.06
CA THR A 130 -68.13 31.99 -20.17
C THR A 130 -68.94 31.49 -21.38
N ASN A 131 -69.70 32.37 -22.03
CA ASN A 131 -70.39 32.07 -23.29
C ASN A 131 -69.46 31.49 -24.39
N ALA A 132 -68.15 31.52 -24.17
CA ALA A 132 -67.12 31.05 -25.08
C ALA A 132 -67.05 29.52 -25.22
N LEU A 133 -67.52 28.73 -24.23
CA LEU A 133 -67.54 27.26 -24.30
C LEU A 133 -68.88 26.69 -24.77
N LYS A 134 -69.80 27.54 -25.26
CA LYS A 134 -71.15 27.13 -25.69
C LYS A 134 -71.15 26.03 -26.75
N ALA A 135 -70.16 26.03 -27.66
CA ALA A 135 -70.00 25.01 -28.70
C ALA A 135 -69.80 23.59 -28.15
N LEU A 136 -69.33 23.45 -26.90
CA LEU A 136 -69.13 22.14 -26.26
C LEU A 136 -70.38 21.58 -25.59
N GLY A 137 -71.45 22.36 -25.44
CA GLY A 137 -72.66 21.93 -24.75
C GLY A 137 -72.45 21.67 -23.26
N LYS A 138 -73.20 20.70 -22.70
CA LYS A 138 -73.14 20.35 -21.27
C LYS A 138 -71.99 19.38 -20.97
N PRO A 139 -71.13 19.67 -19.98
CA PRO A 139 -70.14 18.71 -19.53
C PRO A 139 -70.81 17.55 -18.80
N SER A 140 -70.11 16.43 -18.74
CA SER A 140 -70.44 15.30 -17.88
C SER A 140 -70.57 15.73 -16.42
N ALA A 141 -71.45 15.08 -15.66
CA ALA A 141 -71.75 15.44 -14.27
C ALA A 141 -70.58 15.20 -13.29
N MET A 142 -69.59 14.42 -13.71
CA MET A 142 -68.41 14.05 -12.92
C MET A 142 -67.15 14.33 -13.74
N LEU A 143 -66.19 15.03 -13.14
CA LEU A 143 -64.84 15.16 -13.69
C LEU A 143 -63.98 13.95 -13.34
N SER A 144 -63.02 13.60 -14.20
CA SER A 144 -61.93 12.69 -13.82
C SER A 144 -60.79 13.47 -13.16
N PHE A 145 -60.15 12.85 -12.19
CA PHE A 145 -59.13 13.48 -11.35
C PHE A 145 -57.97 12.51 -11.14
N ASP A 146 -56.80 12.91 -11.60
CA ASP A 146 -55.55 12.21 -11.34
C ASP A 146 -54.57 13.15 -10.63
N GLU A 147 -53.74 12.59 -9.75
CA GLU A 147 -52.68 13.32 -9.07
C GLU A 147 -51.36 12.56 -9.17
N ALA A 148 -50.27 13.32 -9.24
CA ALA A 148 -48.92 12.78 -9.22
C ALA A 148 -48.00 13.73 -8.45
N TYR A 149 -47.01 13.16 -7.77
CA TYR A 149 -46.05 13.88 -6.96
C TYR A 149 -44.69 13.85 -7.64
N PHE A 150 -44.08 15.03 -7.81
CA PHE A 150 -42.80 15.17 -8.48
C PHE A 150 -41.79 15.88 -7.58
N CYS A 151 -40.56 15.38 -7.60
CA CYS A 151 -39.44 16.00 -6.92
C CYS A 151 -38.66 16.91 -7.86
N TYR A 152 -38.07 17.97 -7.30
CA TYR A 152 -37.10 18.76 -8.04
C TYR A 152 -35.81 17.97 -8.26
N LYS A 153 -35.06 18.37 -9.29
CA LYS A 153 -33.75 17.77 -9.61
C LYS A 153 -32.85 17.87 -8.38
N GLY A 154 -32.31 16.73 -7.92
CA GLY A 154 -31.56 16.67 -6.65
C GLY A 154 -32.25 15.83 -5.56
N ALA A 155 -33.49 15.42 -5.77
CA ALA A 155 -34.26 14.63 -4.81
C ALA A 155 -35.01 13.47 -5.46
N VAL A 156 -35.19 12.40 -4.70
CA VAL A 156 -35.96 11.20 -5.09
C VAL A 156 -37.28 11.17 -4.34
N LEU A 157 -38.34 10.68 -4.98
CA LEU A 157 -39.64 10.53 -4.34
C LEU A 157 -39.55 9.49 -3.21
N ALA A 158 -39.95 9.88 -2.01
CA ALA A 158 -39.99 9.06 -0.82
C ALA A 158 -41.39 9.13 -0.21
N ASP A 159 -41.88 8.02 0.32
CA ASP A 159 -43.19 7.92 1.00
C ASP A 159 -44.41 8.41 0.20
N GLY A 160 -44.29 8.55 -1.12
CA GLY A 160 -45.37 8.90 -2.05
C GLY A 160 -45.66 10.41 -2.16
N ASP A 161 -45.38 11.21 -1.13
CA ASP A 161 -45.70 12.65 -1.08
C ASP A 161 -44.52 13.55 -0.64
N LYS A 162 -43.35 12.95 -0.37
CA LYS A 162 -42.14 13.65 0.05
C LYS A 162 -41.01 13.42 -0.94
N CYS A 163 -40.05 14.33 -0.91
CA CYS A 163 -38.83 14.24 -1.68
C CYS A 163 -37.64 14.15 -0.74
N ARG A 164 -36.90 13.05 -0.82
CA ARG A 164 -35.65 12.87 -0.09
C ARG A 164 -34.51 13.46 -0.91
N LEU A 165 -33.84 14.47 -0.36
CA LEU A 165 -32.65 15.02 -1.00
C LEU A 165 -31.54 13.95 -1.06
N CYS A 166 -30.76 13.96 -2.14
CA CYS A 166 -29.52 13.19 -2.14
C CYS A 166 -28.63 13.69 -1.00
N ALA A 167 -28.22 12.78 -0.13
CA ALA A 167 -27.38 13.12 1.02
C ALA A 167 -26.03 13.72 0.58
N SER A 168 -25.35 14.40 1.49
CA SER A 168 -23.96 14.81 1.26
C SER A 168 -23.10 13.59 0.91
N GLY A 169 -22.10 13.81 0.06
CA GLY A 169 -21.31 12.77 -0.55
C GLY A 169 -21.99 12.04 -1.71
N SER A 170 -23.23 12.39 -2.06
CA SER A 170 -23.95 11.83 -3.22
C SER A 170 -24.42 12.92 -4.17
N PHE A 171 -24.68 12.55 -5.42
CA PHE A 171 -25.27 13.41 -6.42
C PHE A 171 -26.47 12.73 -7.08
N PHE A 172 -27.43 13.52 -7.55
CA PHE A 172 -28.58 13.03 -8.30
C PHE A 172 -28.21 12.77 -9.76
N ASN A 173 -28.26 11.50 -10.18
CA ASN A 173 -28.02 11.11 -11.56
C ASN A 173 -29.33 11.19 -12.35
N THR A 174 -29.43 12.16 -13.27
CA THR A 174 -30.65 12.43 -14.05
C THR A 174 -30.97 11.37 -15.11
N ARG A 175 -30.10 10.38 -15.33
CA ARG A 175 -30.36 9.27 -16.28
C ARG A 175 -31.01 8.08 -15.59
N SER A 176 -30.62 7.82 -14.35
CA SER A 176 -31.15 6.72 -13.53
C SER A 176 -32.25 7.17 -12.58
N ASP A 177 -32.46 8.49 -12.43
CA ASP A 177 -33.35 9.09 -11.41
C ASP A 177 -33.05 8.60 -9.98
N THR A 178 -31.78 8.33 -9.69
CA THR A 178 -31.29 7.84 -8.39
C THR A 178 -30.17 8.71 -7.83
N CYS A 179 -30.03 8.69 -6.50
CA CYS A 179 -28.86 9.28 -5.83
C CYS A 179 -27.69 8.29 -5.86
N GLU A 180 -26.56 8.72 -6.44
CA GLU A 180 -25.34 7.92 -6.52
C GLU A 180 -24.22 8.57 -5.70
N PRO A 181 -23.39 7.79 -4.99
CA PRO A 181 -22.27 8.34 -4.25
C PRO A 181 -21.22 8.93 -5.18
N CYS A 182 -20.58 10.01 -4.77
CA CYS A 182 -19.49 10.62 -5.50
C CYS A 182 -18.35 9.62 -5.74
N SER A 183 -17.86 9.57 -6.98
CA SER A 183 -16.74 8.71 -7.35
C SER A 183 -15.45 9.16 -6.66
N ARG A 184 -14.42 8.29 -6.64
CA ARG A 184 -13.13 8.61 -6.03
C ARG A 184 -12.53 9.87 -6.65
N GLY A 185 -11.97 10.73 -5.80
CA GLY A 185 -11.41 12.03 -6.22
C GLY A 185 -12.46 13.13 -6.36
N TYR A 186 -13.71 12.86 -5.95
CA TYR A 186 -14.78 13.84 -5.89
C TYR A 186 -15.46 13.82 -4.52
N TYR A 187 -15.92 14.99 -4.08
CA TYR A 187 -16.67 15.16 -2.84
C TYR A 187 -17.91 16.04 -3.05
N GLN A 188 -18.87 15.97 -2.13
CA GLN A 188 -20.08 16.80 -2.18
C GLN A 188 -20.55 17.20 -0.78
N PRO A 189 -20.29 18.45 -0.32
CA PRO A 189 -20.67 18.87 1.03
C PRO A 189 -22.15 19.20 1.17
N GLN A 190 -22.82 19.63 0.11
CA GLN A 190 -24.20 20.07 0.16
C GLN A 190 -25.15 18.98 -0.37
N PRO A 191 -26.25 18.69 0.36
CA PRO A 191 -27.27 17.76 -0.11
C PRO A 191 -28.07 18.35 -1.28
N GLY A 192 -28.69 17.48 -2.08
CA GLY A 192 -29.61 17.89 -3.14
C GLY A 192 -28.95 18.38 -4.43
N LEU A 193 -27.65 18.16 -4.62
CA LEU A 193 -26.93 18.53 -5.84
C LEU A 193 -26.88 17.39 -6.86
N ASN A 194 -26.63 17.74 -8.12
CA ASN A 194 -26.60 16.82 -9.26
C ASN A 194 -25.18 16.59 -9.82
N THR A 195 -24.16 17.17 -9.20
CA THR A 195 -22.76 17.04 -9.59
C THR A 195 -21.88 16.93 -8.35
N CYS A 196 -20.76 16.23 -8.43
CA CYS A 196 -19.74 16.22 -7.38
C CYS A 196 -18.59 17.18 -7.72
N ILE A 197 -17.95 17.72 -6.69
CA ILE A 197 -16.81 18.64 -6.79
C ILE A 197 -15.53 17.81 -6.86
N ARG A 198 -14.62 18.14 -7.79
CA ARG A 198 -13.31 17.45 -7.91
C ARG A 198 -12.38 17.90 -6.78
N CYS A 199 -11.62 16.97 -6.21
CA CYS A 199 -10.54 17.29 -5.28
C CYS A 199 -9.47 18.18 -5.93
N PRO A 200 -8.89 19.15 -5.20
CA PRO A 200 -7.81 19.99 -5.70
C PRO A 200 -6.49 19.21 -5.87
N ASP A 201 -5.53 19.78 -6.60
CA ASP A 201 -4.12 19.33 -6.69
C ASP A 201 -3.91 17.83 -7.00
N GLU A 202 -4.78 17.24 -7.84
CA GLU A 202 -4.74 15.81 -8.18
C GLU A 202 -4.84 14.86 -6.97
N LEU A 203 -5.40 15.36 -5.86
CA LEU A 203 -5.72 14.56 -4.69
C LEU A 203 -6.88 13.59 -5.00
N THR A 204 -6.96 12.49 -4.27
CA THR A 204 -8.04 11.50 -4.38
C THR A 204 -8.78 11.35 -3.05
N THR A 205 -9.95 10.74 -3.07
CA THR A 205 -10.65 10.34 -1.85
C THR A 205 -10.37 8.86 -1.56
N ALA A 206 -10.27 8.51 -0.27
CA ALA A 206 -9.99 7.13 0.16
C ALA A 206 -11.13 6.15 -0.18
N SER A 207 -12.36 6.66 -0.29
CA SER A 207 -13.55 5.90 -0.66
C SER A 207 -14.48 6.73 -1.53
N LYS A 208 -15.49 6.08 -2.13
CA LYS A 208 -16.63 6.78 -2.73
C LYS A 208 -17.44 7.48 -1.63
N GLY A 209 -18.16 8.54 -2.01
CA GLY A 209 -19.10 9.21 -1.11
C GLY A 209 -18.47 10.27 -0.20
N ALA A 210 -17.35 10.88 -0.59
CA ALA A 210 -16.70 11.88 0.24
C ALA A 210 -17.60 13.11 0.43
N VAL A 211 -17.76 13.55 1.68
CA VAL A 211 -18.62 14.68 2.02
C VAL A 211 -17.87 16.00 1.91
N ASN A 212 -16.64 16.08 2.37
CA ASN A 212 -15.90 17.34 2.48
C ASN A 212 -14.53 17.26 1.80
N GLU A 213 -13.95 18.42 1.52
CA GLU A 213 -12.60 18.53 0.95
C GLU A 213 -11.51 17.92 1.86
N SER A 214 -11.75 17.86 3.17
CA SER A 214 -10.84 17.21 4.13
C SER A 214 -10.65 15.70 3.89
N TYR A 215 -11.50 15.09 3.06
CA TYR A 215 -11.37 13.69 2.64
C TYR A 215 -10.48 13.52 1.40
N CYS A 216 -10.03 14.62 0.79
CA CYS A 216 -9.06 14.61 -0.29
C CYS A 216 -7.66 14.37 0.30
N ILE A 217 -7.08 13.23 -0.06
CA ILE A 217 -5.78 12.74 0.39
C ILE A 217 -4.81 12.62 -0.81
N PRO A 218 -3.50 12.72 -0.56
CA PRO A 218 -2.48 12.38 -1.55
C PRO A 218 -2.66 10.97 -2.11
N VAL A 219 -2.40 10.82 -3.42
CA VAL A 219 -2.44 9.51 -4.08
C VAL A 219 -1.22 8.69 -3.64
N CYS A 220 -1.40 7.84 -2.63
CA CYS A 220 -0.36 6.90 -2.23
C CYS A 220 -0.22 5.76 -3.24
N PRO A 221 1.01 5.36 -3.62
CA PRO A 221 1.23 4.26 -4.55
C PRO A 221 0.79 2.91 -3.94
N ALA A 222 0.62 1.89 -4.80
CA ALA A 222 0.33 0.54 -4.33
C ALA A 222 1.39 0.05 -3.32
N GLY A 223 0.95 -0.65 -2.27
CA GLY A 223 1.77 -1.09 -1.14
C GLY A 223 1.90 -0.06 -0.02
N PHE A 224 1.36 1.15 -0.22
CA PHE A 224 1.33 2.24 0.76
C PHE A 224 -0.10 2.65 1.07
N PHE A 225 -0.29 3.23 2.26
CA PHE A 225 -1.55 3.83 2.67
C PHE A 225 -1.31 5.24 3.20
N PHE A 226 -2.31 6.11 3.08
CA PHE A 226 -2.25 7.44 3.67
C PHE A 226 -2.54 7.36 5.17
N ASP A 227 -1.56 7.72 6.01
CA ASP A 227 -1.76 7.80 7.45
C ASP A 227 -2.15 9.23 7.86
N TYR A 228 -3.29 9.37 8.55
CA TYR A 228 -3.81 10.68 8.95
C TYR A 228 -2.99 11.32 10.08
N ALA A 229 -2.26 10.53 10.87
CA ALA A 229 -1.46 11.05 11.97
C ALA A 229 -0.12 11.61 11.46
N SER A 230 0.57 10.90 10.58
CA SER A 230 1.83 11.35 9.99
C SER A 230 1.65 12.22 8.74
N ARG A 231 0.45 12.26 8.15
CA ARG A 231 0.10 13.02 6.93
C ARG A 231 0.96 12.65 5.71
N ILE A 232 1.54 11.45 5.71
CA ILE A 232 2.37 10.92 4.63
C ILE A 232 1.90 9.52 4.21
N CYS A 233 2.41 9.06 3.07
CA CYS A 233 2.19 7.70 2.60
C CYS A 233 3.14 6.73 3.32
N GLU A 234 2.59 5.89 4.19
CA GLU A 234 3.35 4.88 4.92
C GLU A 234 3.22 3.50 4.26
N PRO A 235 4.28 2.67 4.29
CA PRO A 235 4.22 1.31 3.77
C PRO A 235 3.32 0.44 4.65
N CYS A 236 2.54 -0.45 4.04
CA CYS A 236 1.62 -1.32 4.76
C CYS A 236 2.29 -2.17 5.85
N SER A 237 3.55 -2.56 5.65
CA SER A 237 4.38 -3.26 6.63
C SER A 237 3.63 -4.46 7.20
N LEU A 238 3.68 -4.69 8.52
CA LEU A 238 2.95 -5.78 9.18
C LEU A 238 1.43 -5.61 9.20
N ARG A 239 0.89 -4.46 8.75
CA ARG A 239 -0.56 -4.22 8.70
C ARG A 239 -1.23 -4.91 7.51
N GLY A 240 -0.45 -5.38 6.53
CA GLY A 240 -0.95 -6.22 5.44
C GLY A 240 -0.41 -5.80 4.06
N TYR A 241 -1.29 -5.81 3.05
CA TYR A 241 -0.95 -5.49 1.67
C TYR A 241 -1.95 -4.51 1.05
N GLN A 242 -1.56 -3.84 -0.03
CA GLN A 242 -2.42 -2.88 -0.71
C GLN A 242 -2.20 -2.92 -2.24
N PRO A 243 -3.10 -3.55 -3.02
CA PRO A 243 -2.97 -3.62 -4.48
C PRO A 243 -3.26 -2.29 -5.19
N GLU A 244 -4.16 -1.47 -4.64
CA GLU A 244 -4.65 -0.26 -5.30
C GLU A 244 -4.02 1.01 -4.72
N SER A 245 -3.85 2.04 -5.56
CA SER A 245 -3.33 3.34 -5.13
C SER A 245 -4.41 4.25 -4.54
N GLY A 246 -4.00 5.15 -3.64
CA GLY A 246 -4.85 6.20 -3.08
C GLY A 246 -5.76 5.75 -1.94
N LEU A 247 -5.38 4.71 -1.21
CA LEU A 247 -6.15 4.18 -0.07
C LEU A 247 -5.55 4.66 1.26
N ASP A 248 -6.40 4.72 2.29
CA ASP A 248 -6.07 5.19 3.64
C ASP A 248 -5.84 4.04 4.64
N ARG A 249 -5.91 2.80 4.16
CA ARG A 249 -5.75 1.59 4.96
C ARG A 249 -5.20 0.45 4.12
N CYS A 250 -4.57 -0.51 4.79
CA CYS A 250 -4.11 -1.74 4.17
C CYS A 250 -5.12 -2.87 4.37
N ILE A 251 -5.10 -3.81 3.44
CA ILE A 251 -5.88 -5.05 3.54
C ILE A 251 -5.08 -6.00 4.45
N PRO A 252 -5.63 -6.44 5.59
CA PRO A 252 -4.94 -7.36 6.47
C PRO A 252 -4.73 -8.71 5.78
N CYS A 253 -3.57 -9.33 6.02
CA CYS A 253 -3.31 -10.68 5.57
C CYS A 253 -4.24 -11.69 6.30
N PRO A 254 -4.59 -12.83 5.66
CA PRO A 254 -5.35 -13.91 6.30
C PRO A 254 -4.73 -14.38 7.61
N SER A 255 -5.57 -14.88 8.53
CA SER A 255 -5.13 -15.39 9.83
C SER A 255 -3.99 -16.40 9.66
N SER A 256 -2.91 -16.27 10.45
CA SER A 256 -1.63 -17.02 10.40
C SER A 256 -0.59 -16.64 9.33
N THR A 257 -0.91 -15.68 8.45
CA THR A 257 0.03 -15.18 7.43
C THR A 257 0.54 -13.77 7.75
N VAL A 258 1.74 -13.44 7.28
CA VAL A 258 2.35 -12.10 7.39
C VAL A 258 2.87 -11.66 6.02
N PRO A 259 2.80 -10.36 5.70
CA PRO A 259 3.30 -9.83 4.43
C PRO A 259 4.83 -9.97 4.34
N LEU A 260 5.31 -10.46 3.21
CA LEU A 260 6.73 -10.70 2.93
C LEU A 260 7.51 -9.37 2.79
N TYR A 261 6.92 -8.40 2.12
CA TYR A 261 7.53 -7.10 1.84
C TYR A 261 6.83 -5.99 2.61
N LEU A 262 7.60 -4.97 3.02
CA LEU A 262 7.06 -3.76 3.68
C LEU A 262 6.00 -3.06 2.80
N ASN A 263 6.15 -3.10 1.48
CA ASN A 263 5.24 -2.52 0.51
C ASN A 263 4.47 -3.60 -0.28
N SER A 264 4.00 -4.65 0.41
CA SER A 264 3.29 -5.74 -0.25
C SER A 264 2.06 -5.24 -1.01
N THR A 265 1.97 -5.57 -2.30
CA THR A 265 0.84 -5.19 -3.17
C THR A 265 -0.13 -6.34 -3.45
N ARG A 266 0.29 -7.59 -3.24
CA ARG A 266 -0.51 -8.78 -3.58
C ARG A 266 -0.75 -9.67 -2.37
N ILE A 267 -1.88 -10.38 -2.38
CA ILE A 267 -2.20 -11.37 -1.35
C ILE A 267 -1.21 -12.55 -1.35
N GLU A 268 -0.60 -12.87 -2.49
CA GLU A 268 0.45 -13.90 -2.61
C GLU A 268 1.69 -13.58 -1.76
N HIS A 269 1.88 -12.31 -1.40
CA HIS A 269 2.95 -11.90 -0.48
C HIS A 269 2.59 -12.19 0.99
N CYS A 270 1.34 -12.52 1.31
CA CYS A 270 0.93 -12.97 2.64
C CYS A 270 1.28 -14.46 2.78
N LEU A 271 2.43 -14.73 3.39
CA LEU A 271 2.95 -16.08 3.56
C LEU A 271 2.88 -16.50 5.03
N GLU A 272 2.74 -17.80 5.30
CA GLU A 272 2.65 -18.34 6.67
C GLU A 272 3.82 -17.88 7.54
N LYS A 273 3.56 -17.52 8.79
CA LYS A 273 4.62 -17.16 9.72
C LYS A 273 5.52 -18.37 10.00
N CYS A 274 6.83 -18.25 9.76
CA CYS A 274 7.77 -19.28 10.17
C CYS A 274 7.77 -19.44 11.70
N SER A 275 7.83 -20.70 12.15
CA SER A 275 7.88 -21.07 13.58
C SER A 275 9.00 -20.35 14.34
N PRO A 276 8.90 -20.21 15.69
CA PRO A 276 10.00 -19.68 16.50
C PRO A 276 11.31 -20.42 16.22
N GLY A 277 12.39 -19.66 16.06
CA GLY A 277 13.71 -20.15 15.62
C GLY A 277 13.87 -20.31 14.10
N TRP A 278 12.87 -19.95 13.28
CA TRP A 278 12.95 -20.10 11.83
C TRP A 278 12.59 -18.79 11.12
N GLN A 279 13.39 -18.38 10.14
CA GLN A 279 13.11 -17.24 9.27
C GLN A 279 12.87 -17.68 7.83
N ARG A 280 12.27 -16.81 7.01
CA ARG A 280 12.14 -17.07 5.59
C ARG A 280 13.53 -16.96 4.92
N SER A 281 13.82 -17.85 3.97
CA SER A 281 15.01 -17.75 3.11
C SER A 281 14.98 -16.47 2.26
N LEU A 282 16.14 -16.04 1.76
CA LEU A 282 16.26 -14.85 0.88
C LEU A 282 15.35 -14.94 -0.36
N ASP A 283 15.15 -16.15 -0.88
CA ASP A 283 14.29 -16.41 -2.05
C ASP A 283 12.79 -16.49 -1.72
N GLY A 284 12.41 -16.33 -0.44
CA GLY A 284 11.02 -16.35 0.01
C GLY A 284 10.34 -17.73 0.00
N SER A 285 11.02 -18.77 -0.48
CA SER A 285 10.42 -20.08 -0.81
C SER A 285 10.24 -21.03 0.39
N ARG A 286 11.09 -20.93 1.42
CA ARG A 286 11.08 -21.85 2.57
C ARG A 286 11.48 -21.17 3.87
N CYS A 287 11.15 -21.81 4.98
CA CYS A 287 11.67 -21.42 6.30
C CYS A 287 13.01 -22.11 6.55
N GLU A 288 14.03 -21.34 6.92
CA GLU A 288 15.37 -21.78 7.29
C GLU A 288 15.62 -21.46 8.77
N PRO A 289 16.39 -22.30 9.48
CA PRO A 289 16.66 -22.08 10.90
C PRO A 289 17.49 -20.81 11.08
N CYS A 290 17.23 -20.05 12.15
CA CYS A 290 18.08 -18.93 12.55
C CYS A 290 19.53 -19.40 12.68
N ALA A 291 20.46 -18.64 12.10
CA ALA A 291 21.88 -18.93 12.17
C ALA A 291 22.40 -18.81 13.62
N LEU A 292 23.62 -19.31 13.86
CA LEU A 292 24.27 -19.10 15.16
C LEU A 292 24.40 -17.60 15.44
N GLY A 293 24.22 -17.23 16.71
CA GLY A 293 24.21 -15.82 17.10
C GLY A 293 22.95 -15.08 16.73
N SER A 294 21.87 -15.79 16.38
CA SER A 294 20.56 -15.21 16.16
C SER A 294 19.44 -16.08 16.74
N PHE A 295 18.35 -15.45 17.15
CA PHE A 295 17.17 -16.10 17.72
C PHE A 295 15.89 -15.49 17.17
N LYS A 296 14.77 -16.22 17.25
CA LYS A 296 13.46 -15.68 16.86
C LYS A 296 12.35 -16.18 17.78
N SER A 297 11.73 -15.27 18.50
CA SER A 297 10.61 -15.55 19.40
C SER A 297 9.30 -15.72 18.64
N LYS A 298 8.20 -15.97 19.37
CA LYS A 298 6.87 -16.12 18.78
C LYS A 298 6.34 -14.79 18.23
N GLU A 299 6.76 -13.68 18.85
CA GLU A 299 6.38 -12.31 18.52
C GLU A 299 7.19 -11.81 17.31
N ASP A 300 8.47 -12.20 17.24
CA ASP A 300 9.40 -11.76 16.21
C ASP A 300 9.02 -12.25 14.80
N SER A 301 9.24 -11.36 13.82
CA SER A 301 8.98 -11.66 12.41
C SER A 301 10.21 -12.20 11.70
N VAL A 302 11.41 -11.85 12.17
CA VAL A 302 12.72 -12.20 11.60
C VAL A 302 13.68 -12.69 12.70
N CYS A 303 14.78 -13.35 12.33
CA CYS A 303 15.80 -13.69 13.32
C CYS A 303 16.51 -12.42 13.79
N MET A 304 16.47 -12.18 15.08
CA MET A 304 17.14 -11.11 15.77
C MET A 304 18.56 -11.54 16.12
N LEU A 305 19.54 -10.66 15.96
CA LEU A 305 20.92 -10.92 16.37
C LEU A 305 21.03 -10.93 17.90
N CYS A 306 21.92 -11.76 18.41
CA CYS A 306 22.30 -11.73 19.81
C CYS A 306 23.00 -10.40 20.17
N PRO A 307 22.96 -10.00 21.46
CA PRO A 307 23.71 -8.84 21.95
C PRO A 307 25.22 -8.96 21.65
N SER A 308 25.89 -7.82 21.52
CA SER A 308 27.32 -7.77 21.17
C SER A 308 28.19 -8.68 22.03
N GLY A 309 28.94 -9.57 21.37
CA GLY A 309 29.85 -10.51 22.03
C GLY A 309 29.22 -11.84 22.46
N TRP A 310 27.92 -12.05 22.21
CA TRP A 310 27.20 -13.27 22.55
C TRP A 310 26.70 -14.01 21.32
N THR A 311 26.66 -15.34 21.42
CA THR A 311 26.19 -16.26 20.39
C THR A 311 25.32 -17.36 21.01
N THR A 312 24.66 -18.14 20.16
CA THR A 312 23.77 -19.23 20.55
C THR A 312 24.48 -20.58 20.48
N LEU A 313 24.03 -21.55 21.29
CA LEU A 313 24.59 -22.90 21.25
C LEU A 313 24.28 -23.63 19.95
N ASN A 314 23.10 -23.45 19.39
CA ASN A 314 22.61 -24.16 18.21
C ASN A 314 21.92 -23.17 17.26
N LYS A 315 21.81 -23.60 16.00
CA LYS A 315 20.88 -22.96 15.06
C LYS A 315 19.44 -23.11 15.58
N ALA A 316 18.53 -22.27 15.07
CA ALA A 316 17.12 -22.24 15.43
C ALA A 316 16.79 -21.89 16.89
N SER A 317 17.60 -21.03 17.51
CA SER A 317 17.30 -20.48 18.84
C SER A 317 16.00 -19.69 18.87
N LYS A 318 15.25 -19.84 19.96
CA LYS A 318 13.88 -19.33 20.08
C LYS A 318 13.78 -18.12 21.00
N HIS A 319 14.75 -17.94 21.89
CA HIS A 319 14.69 -16.92 22.92
C HIS A 319 16.01 -16.17 23.06
N LEU A 320 15.96 -14.94 23.57
CA LEU A 320 17.15 -14.13 23.85
C LEU A 320 18.09 -14.82 24.86
N ASN A 321 17.55 -15.57 25.81
CA ASN A 321 18.33 -16.31 26.80
C ASN A 321 19.18 -17.44 26.19
N ASP A 322 18.91 -17.84 24.96
CA ASP A 322 19.75 -18.79 24.23
C ASP A 322 21.09 -18.17 23.81
N CYS A 323 21.20 -16.83 23.83
CA CYS A 323 22.44 -16.06 23.59
C CYS A 323 23.34 -16.05 24.84
N SER A 324 23.78 -17.22 25.28
CA SER A 324 24.50 -17.41 26.56
C SER A 324 25.97 -17.77 26.40
N ILE A 325 26.48 -17.84 25.17
CA ILE A 325 27.87 -18.22 24.87
C ILE A 325 28.62 -17.00 24.35
N LYS A 326 29.88 -16.79 24.75
CA LYS A 326 30.70 -15.73 24.16
C LYS A 326 31.15 -16.13 22.75
N ILE A 327 31.13 -15.19 21.81
CA ILE A 327 31.58 -15.42 20.43
C ILE A 327 33.02 -15.96 20.44
N CYS A 328 33.25 -17.06 19.72
CA CYS A 328 34.58 -17.60 19.53
C CYS A 328 35.23 -16.92 18.31
N TYR A 329 36.33 -16.23 18.55
CA TYR A 329 37.08 -15.56 17.50
C TYR A 329 37.90 -16.56 16.67
N PRO A 330 38.22 -16.22 15.41
CA PRO A 330 39.14 -17.01 14.59
C PRO A 330 40.41 -17.38 15.37
N GLY A 331 40.83 -18.63 15.25
CA GLY A 331 41.87 -19.25 16.05
C GLY A 331 41.35 -20.01 17.28
N THR A 332 40.08 -19.88 17.65
CA THR A 332 39.50 -20.59 18.79
C THR A 332 38.35 -21.50 18.37
N PHE A 333 38.07 -22.52 19.19
CA PHE A 333 36.93 -23.42 19.04
C PHE A 333 36.13 -23.50 20.33
N LEU A 334 34.82 -23.70 20.22
CA LEU A 334 33.94 -23.85 21.38
C LEU A 334 34.08 -25.24 22.00
N ASN A 335 34.48 -25.30 23.28
CA ASN A 335 34.43 -26.52 24.06
C ASN A 335 33.00 -26.72 24.61
N MET A 336 32.33 -27.80 24.17
CA MET A 336 30.94 -28.10 24.54
C MET A 336 30.74 -28.41 26.03
N SER A 337 31.79 -28.87 26.73
CA SER A 337 31.70 -29.24 28.16
C SER A 337 31.76 -28.02 29.08
N THR A 338 32.53 -27.00 28.70
CA THR A 338 32.73 -25.79 29.50
C THR A 338 32.02 -24.56 28.93
N LEU A 339 31.50 -24.65 27.69
CA LEU A 339 30.90 -23.54 26.92
C LEU A 339 31.86 -22.33 26.79
N GLN A 340 33.17 -22.60 26.75
CA GLN A 340 34.22 -21.61 26.60
C GLN A 340 35.03 -21.85 25.32
N CYS A 341 35.58 -20.78 24.76
CA CYS A 341 36.42 -20.84 23.57
C CYS A 341 37.87 -21.14 23.96
N TYR A 342 38.46 -22.17 23.35
CA TYR A 342 39.87 -22.53 23.53
C TYR A 342 40.65 -22.33 22.23
N PRO A 343 41.93 -21.95 22.29
CA PRO A 343 42.76 -21.82 21.10
C PRO A 343 42.94 -23.18 20.41
N CYS A 344 43.02 -23.18 19.08
CA CYS A 344 43.42 -24.35 18.32
C CYS A 344 44.86 -24.77 18.65
N ASP A 345 45.08 -26.07 18.77
CA ASP A 345 46.42 -26.64 18.99
C ASP A 345 47.32 -26.49 17.75
N TYR A 346 48.61 -26.77 17.92
CA TYR A 346 49.60 -26.78 16.85
C TYR A 346 49.21 -27.75 15.72
N GLY A 347 49.52 -27.37 14.48
CA GLY A 347 49.11 -28.10 13.27
C GLY A 347 47.65 -27.88 12.88
N LEU A 348 46.87 -27.14 13.68
CA LEU A 348 45.47 -26.82 13.42
C LEU A 348 45.26 -25.31 13.25
N TYR A 349 44.17 -24.93 12.60
CA TYR A 349 43.74 -23.54 12.46
C TYR A 349 42.21 -23.39 12.44
N MET A 350 41.70 -22.18 12.72
CA MET A 350 40.29 -21.83 12.59
C MET A 350 40.13 -20.43 11.98
N ASP A 351 39.64 -20.36 10.75
CA ASP A 351 39.41 -19.11 10.01
C ASP A 351 37.97 -18.59 10.09
N GLU A 352 37.07 -19.33 10.75
CA GLU A 352 35.66 -18.97 10.92
C GLU A 352 35.36 -18.48 12.35
N TYR A 353 34.38 -17.57 12.47
CA TYR A 353 33.79 -17.22 13.75
C TYR A 353 32.88 -18.35 14.26
N ASP A 354 32.81 -18.54 15.57
CA ASP A 354 31.99 -19.58 16.22
C ASP A 354 32.31 -21.02 15.74
N GLY A 355 33.58 -21.23 15.38
CA GLY A 355 34.09 -22.52 14.95
C GLY A 355 33.97 -23.61 16.02
N ARG A 356 33.64 -24.83 15.60
CA ARG A 356 33.47 -25.99 16.51
C ARG A 356 34.65 -26.95 16.52
N ILE A 357 35.33 -27.08 15.38
CA ILE A 357 36.41 -28.06 15.17
C ILE A 357 37.52 -27.36 14.40
N CYS A 358 38.71 -27.29 14.97
CA CYS A 358 39.87 -26.73 14.28
C CYS A 358 40.23 -27.58 13.05
N LYS A 359 40.50 -26.90 11.94
CA LYS A 359 40.85 -27.48 10.65
C LYS A 359 42.32 -27.92 10.68
N LEU A 360 42.62 -29.09 10.11
CA LEU A 360 44.00 -29.56 9.96
C LEU A 360 44.74 -28.77 8.88
N CYS A 361 46.02 -28.49 9.12
CA CYS A 361 46.89 -27.96 8.08
C CYS A 361 47.06 -28.95 6.92
N PRO A 362 47.26 -28.46 5.68
CA PRO A 362 47.60 -29.29 4.52
C PRO A 362 48.85 -30.17 4.72
N ILE A 363 48.99 -31.21 3.90
CA ILE A 363 50.11 -32.15 3.96
C ILE A 363 51.46 -31.41 3.88
N SER A 364 52.43 -31.82 4.71
CA SER A 364 53.77 -31.22 4.83
C SER A 364 53.76 -29.76 5.29
N THR A 365 52.69 -29.31 5.95
CA THR A 365 52.61 -28.00 6.59
C THR A 365 52.10 -28.12 8.02
N THR A 366 52.47 -27.17 8.88
CA THR A 366 52.02 -27.10 10.27
C THR A 366 51.95 -25.66 10.76
N THR A 367 51.18 -25.39 11.81
CA THR A 367 51.18 -24.13 12.53
C THR A 367 52.07 -24.23 13.77
N TYR A 368 52.96 -23.25 13.95
CA TYR A 368 53.90 -23.17 15.07
C TYR A 368 53.41 -22.27 16.21
N GLN A 369 52.13 -21.91 16.21
CA GLN A 369 51.51 -21.08 17.24
C GLN A 369 50.13 -21.62 17.59
N LEU A 370 49.80 -21.56 18.88
CA LEU A 370 48.44 -21.80 19.35
C LEU A 370 47.50 -20.74 18.80
N GLY A 371 46.27 -21.15 18.54
CA GLY A 371 45.21 -20.25 18.11
C GLY A 371 45.39 -19.73 16.69
N SER A 372 46.00 -20.52 15.81
CA SER A 372 46.19 -20.12 14.42
C SER A 372 44.84 -19.88 13.72
N ASN A 373 44.68 -18.71 13.09
CA ASN A 373 43.41 -18.20 12.60
C ASN A 373 43.28 -18.14 11.08
N SER A 374 44.26 -18.68 10.35
CA SER A 374 44.26 -18.69 8.90
C SER A 374 45.10 -19.84 8.37
N ILE A 375 44.67 -20.42 7.25
CA ILE A 375 45.45 -21.43 6.52
C ILE A 375 46.85 -20.92 6.11
N THR A 376 47.03 -19.61 5.94
CA THR A 376 48.32 -19.00 5.57
C THR A 376 49.39 -19.12 6.67
N GLN A 377 48.97 -19.44 7.89
CA GLN A 377 49.87 -19.71 9.03
C GLN A 377 50.35 -21.17 9.05
N CYS A 378 49.79 -22.05 8.21
CA CYS A 378 50.36 -23.36 7.95
C CYS A 378 51.64 -23.18 7.12
N LYS A 379 52.79 -23.35 7.75
CA LYS A 379 54.12 -23.23 7.13
C LYS A 379 54.67 -24.60 6.80
N SER A 380 55.51 -24.66 5.77
CA SER A 380 56.19 -25.90 5.37
C SER A 380 56.99 -26.46 6.53
N THR A 381 56.81 -27.74 6.83
CA THR A 381 57.67 -28.47 7.78
C THR A 381 59.06 -28.74 7.22
N ASN A 382 59.27 -28.50 5.91
CA ASN A 382 60.58 -28.58 5.29
C ASN A 382 61.10 -27.18 4.97
N GLN A 383 62.08 -26.70 5.74
CA GLN A 383 62.59 -25.33 5.60
C GLN A 383 63.54 -25.21 4.40
N CYS A 384 64.24 -26.29 4.06
CA CYS A 384 65.15 -26.33 2.91
C CYS A 384 64.42 -26.23 1.57
N LYS A 385 63.28 -26.90 1.43
CA LYS A 385 62.44 -26.89 0.22
C LYS A 385 61.66 -25.58 0.08
N SER A 386 61.24 -24.99 1.20
CA SER A 386 60.50 -23.73 1.21
C SER A 386 61.39 -22.49 1.15
N GLY A 387 62.72 -22.64 1.31
CA GLY A 387 63.65 -21.52 1.40
C GLY A 387 63.52 -20.71 2.69
N ALA A 388 62.75 -21.19 3.67
CA ALA A 388 62.56 -20.56 4.98
C ALA A 388 63.74 -20.83 5.93
N HIS A 389 64.96 -20.70 5.43
CA HIS A 389 66.20 -20.97 6.16
C HIS A 389 67.20 -19.82 6.02
N GLY A 390 68.04 -19.63 7.03
CA GLY A 390 69.10 -18.62 7.05
C GLY A 390 70.46 -19.09 6.48
N CYS A 391 70.54 -20.26 5.84
CA CYS A 391 71.82 -20.79 5.35
C CYS A 391 72.50 -19.84 4.36
N HIS A 392 73.83 -19.74 4.46
CA HIS A 392 74.65 -19.02 3.49
C HIS A 392 74.42 -19.57 2.08
N TRP A 393 74.56 -18.74 1.05
CA TRP A 393 74.41 -19.19 -0.35
C TRP A 393 75.46 -20.26 -0.77
N LEU A 394 76.60 -20.28 -0.07
CA LEU A 394 77.65 -21.31 -0.16
C LEU A 394 77.47 -22.49 0.80
N ALA A 395 76.35 -22.58 1.50
CA ALA A 395 75.99 -23.72 2.35
C ALA A 395 74.87 -24.56 1.72
N ALA A 396 74.84 -25.84 2.09
CA ALA A 396 73.72 -26.74 1.87
C ALA A 396 72.82 -26.73 3.12
N CYS A 397 71.51 -26.66 2.89
CA CYS A 397 70.50 -26.81 3.93
C CYS A 397 70.18 -28.29 4.14
N VAL A 398 70.08 -28.71 5.40
CA VAL A 398 69.65 -30.04 5.82
C VAL A 398 68.41 -29.89 6.69
N ASP A 399 67.30 -30.47 6.23
CA ASP A 399 66.01 -30.47 6.92
C ASP A 399 66.08 -31.41 8.12
N LEU A 400 65.66 -30.95 9.30
CA LEU A 400 65.62 -31.77 10.51
C LEU A 400 64.16 -31.90 10.96
N PRO A 401 63.79 -32.98 11.67
CA PRO A 401 62.47 -33.05 12.29
C PRO A 401 62.26 -31.85 13.21
N ASP A 402 61.12 -31.18 13.03
CA ASP A 402 60.67 -30.12 13.91
C ASP A 402 60.61 -30.64 15.35
N ASP A 403 60.98 -29.79 16.31
CA ASP A 403 61.12 -30.14 17.72
C ASP A 403 60.47 -29.06 18.59
N ASP A 404 59.75 -29.46 19.63
CA ASP A 404 59.00 -28.56 20.52
C ASP A 404 58.18 -27.49 19.78
N HIS A 405 57.48 -27.89 18.72
CA HIS A 405 56.69 -26.99 17.85
C HIS A 405 57.50 -25.84 17.25
N ARG A 406 58.78 -26.08 16.93
CA ARG A 406 59.67 -25.12 16.25
C ARG A 406 60.28 -25.74 14.99
N PRO A 407 60.42 -24.94 13.91
CA PRO A 407 61.08 -25.39 12.69
C PRO A 407 62.57 -25.65 12.97
N ARG A 408 63.09 -26.81 12.52
CA ARG A 408 64.49 -27.17 12.75
C ARG A 408 65.20 -27.50 11.44
N TYR A 409 66.33 -26.83 11.21
CA TYR A 409 67.20 -27.11 10.07
C TYR A 409 68.67 -26.89 10.46
N SER A 410 69.58 -27.44 9.65
CA SER A 410 71.01 -27.25 9.79
C SER A 410 71.62 -26.73 8.49
N CYS A 411 72.62 -25.87 8.60
CA CYS A 411 73.36 -25.35 7.46
C CYS A 411 74.79 -25.88 7.50
N LYS A 412 75.26 -26.45 6.39
CA LYS A 412 76.62 -26.98 6.27
C LYS A 412 77.29 -26.37 5.04
N CYS A 413 78.45 -25.72 5.20
CA CYS A 413 79.17 -25.16 4.05
C CYS A 413 79.43 -26.24 2.98
N LYS A 414 79.23 -25.86 1.71
CA LYS A 414 79.49 -26.73 0.56
C LYS A 414 80.99 -27.11 0.53
N PRO A 415 81.37 -28.24 -0.09
CA PRO A 415 82.78 -28.60 -0.26
C PRO A 415 83.62 -27.45 -0.83
N GLY A 416 84.78 -27.17 -0.22
CA GLY A 416 85.66 -26.07 -0.63
C GLY A 416 85.44 -24.74 0.12
N TYR A 417 84.50 -24.70 1.06
CA TYR A 417 84.20 -23.55 1.91
C TYR A 417 84.19 -23.94 3.39
N VAL A 418 84.57 -23.00 4.27
CA VAL A 418 84.62 -23.20 5.72
C VAL A 418 83.81 -22.13 6.44
N GLY A 419 83.27 -22.45 7.61
CA GLY A 419 82.46 -21.55 8.41
C GLY A 419 81.37 -22.30 9.19
N ASN A 420 80.38 -21.55 9.70
CA ASN A 420 79.29 -22.10 10.53
C ASN A 420 78.02 -22.47 9.74
N GLY A 421 78.08 -22.42 8.40
CA GLY A 421 76.94 -22.68 7.52
C GLY A 421 76.02 -21.48 7.29
N ILE A 422 76.04 -20.47 8.15
CA ILE A 422 75.34 -19.18 7.96
C ILE A 422 76.28 -18.14 7.33
N GLN A 423 77.57 -18.24 7.63
CA GLN A 423 78.66 -17.57 6.92
C GLN A 423 79.66 -18.62 6.48
N CYS A 424 79.95 -18.65 5.18
CA CYS A 424 80.94 -19.55 4.60
C CYS A 424 81.88 -18.72 3.71
N THR A 425 83.17 -18.80 3.99
CA THR A 425 84.22 -18.17 3.19
C THR A 425 85.00 -19.24 2.43
N ASP A 426 85.73 -18.81 1.41
CA ASP A 426 86.56 -19.72 0.64
C ASP A 426 87.60 -20.37 1.56
N ALA A 427 87.71 -21.70 1.54
CA ALA A 427 88.63 -22.42 2.41
C ALA A 427 90.12 -22.07 2.16
N CYS A 428 90.44 -21.48 1.01
CA CYS A 428 91.78 -20.99 0.67
C CYS A 428 92.05 -19.56 1.12
N GLU A 429 91.03 -18.80 1.47
CA GLU A 429 91.17 -17.41 1.89
C GLU A 429 91.96 -17.32 3.21
N GLY A 430 93.15 -16.71 3.17
CA GLY A 430 94.03 -16.56 4.32
C GLY A 430 94.64 -17.86 4.85
N LEU A 431 94.53 -18.99 4.13
CA LEU A 431 95.07 -20.27 4.58
C LEU A 431 96.58 -20.41 4.36
N CYS A 432 97.07 -19.99 3.20
CA CYS A 432 98.46 -20.14 2.78
C CYS A 432 99.23 -18.83 2.97
N HIS A 433 100.44 -18.89 3.51
CA HIS A 433 101.29 -17.73 3.78
C HIS A 433 102.47 -17.64 2.81
N ASN A 434 103.17 -16.49 2.81
CA ASN A 434 104.41 -16.26 2.06
C ASN A 434 104.30 -16.46 0.53
N GLY A 435 103.18 -16.05 -0.06
CA GLY A 435 102.95 -16.16 -1.51
C GLY A 435 102.62 -17.58 -1.99
N ALA A 436 102.42 -18.54 -1.08
CA ALA A 436 102.06 -19.90 -1.44
C ALA A 436 100.69 -20.00 -2.15
N THR A 437 100.59 -20.88 -3.14
CA THR A 437 99.36 -21.10 -3.92
C THR A 437 98.45 -22.10 -3.19
N CYS A 438 97.19 -21.73 -2.97
CA CYS A 438 96.19 -22.65 -2.42
C CYS A 438 95.46 -23.43 -3.50
N LEU A 439 95.40 -24.76 -3.35
CA LEU A 439 94.65 -25.66 -4.21
C LEU A 439 93.60 -26.41 -3.39
N LYS A 440 92.51 -26.84 -4.03
CA LYS A 440 91.47 -27.65 -3.40
C LYS A 440 91.41 -29.03 -4.05
N THR A 441 91.24 -30.07 -3.25
CA THR A 441 91.01 -31.43 -3.78
C THR A 441 89.60 -31.54 -4.40
N GLY A 442 89.32 -32.63 -5.12
CA GLY A 442 87.98 -32.91 -5.65
C GLY A 442 86.90 -33.07 -4.57
N ARG A 443 87.28 -33.24 -3.29
CA ARG A 443 86.39 -33.24 -2.13
C ARG A 443 86.33 -31.88 -1.41
N GLY A 444 87.01 -30.87 -1.93
CA GLY A 444 87.02 -29.51 -1.39
C GLY A 444 87.94 -29.29 -0.19
N GLU A 445 88.87 -30.20 0.08
CA GLU A 445 89.88 -30.02 1.13
C GLU A 445 90.99 -29.09 0.61
N PRO A 446 91.33 -28.00 1.32
CA PRO A 446 92.34 -27.06 0.85
C PRO A 446 93.76 -27.54 1.22
N HIS A 447 94.72 -27.32 0.32
CA HIS A 447 96.13 -27.65 0.51
C HIS A 447 97.02 -26.55 -0.09
N CYS A 448 98.08 -26.16 0.62
CA CYS A 448 99.01 -25.14 0.18
C CYS A 448 100.21 -25.75 -0.57
N VAL A 449 100.53 -25.19 -1.72
CA VAL A 449 101.79 -25.47 -2.44
C VAL A 449 102.76 -24.34 -2.10
N CYS A 450 103.82 -24.65 -1.35
CA CYS A 450 104.77 -23.66 -0.86
C CYS A 450 105.75 -23.21 -1.95
N GLU A 451 106.07 -21.92 -1.94
CA GLU A 451 107.16 -21.37 -2.73
C GLU A 451 108.53 -21.84 -2.21
N PRO A 452 109.59 -21.84 -3.05
CA PRO A 452 110.92 -22.29 -2.66
C PRO A 452 111.44 -21.57 -1.41
N GLY A 453 111.92 -22.35 -0.42
CA GLY A 453 112.42 -21.84 0.86
C GLY A 453 111.40 -21.78 1.99
N PHE A 454 110.16 -22.24 1.78
CA PHE A 454 109.13 -22.36 2.82
C PHE A 454 108.59 -23.80 2.93
N THR A 455 108.19 -24.21 4.13
CA THR A 455 107.66 -25.55 4.44
C THR A 455 106.51 -25.49 5.46
N GLY A 456 105.85 -26.63 5.68
CA GLY A 456 104.72 -26.80 6.60
C GLY A 456 103.35 -26.71 5.92
N ARG A 457 102.30 -27.13 6.64
CA ARG A 457 100.91 -27.27 6.09
C ARG A 457 100.30 -25.96 5.56
N ARG A 458 100.79 -24.80 6.03
CA ARG A 458 100.36 -23.47 5.61
C ARG A 458 101.51 -22.63 5.01
N CYS A 459 102.66 -23.24 4.77
CA CYS A 459 103.87 -22.58 4.23
C CYS A 459 104.37 -21.40 5.09
N SER A 460 104.15 -21.45 6.41
CA SER A 460 104.50 -20.38 7.35
C SER A 460 105.97 -20.42 7.81
N SER A 461 106.65 -21.56 7.70
CA SER A 461 108.00 -21.77 8.21
C SER A 461 109.02 -21.68 7.09
N ARG A 462 110.14 -20.98 7.31
CA ARG A 462 111.27 -20.91 6.38
C ARG A 462 112.18 -22.14 6.55
N ILE A 463 112.71 -22.65 5.45
CA ILE A 463 113.64 -23.80 5.39
C ILE A 463 115.06 -23.35 5.70
#